data_AF-A0A1J3JAE4-F1
#
_entry.id   AF-A0A1J3JAE4-F1
#
_cell.length_a   1.000
_cell.length_b   1.000
_cell.length_c   1.000
_cell.angle_alpha   90.00
_cell.angle_beta   90.00
_cell.angle_gamma   90.00
#
_symmetry.space_group_name_H-M   'P 1'
#
loop_
_entity.id
_entity.type
_entity.pdbx_description
1 polymer ?
#
loop_
_entity_poly.entity_id
_entity_poly.type
_entity_poly.pdbx_seq_one_letter_code
_entity_poly.pdbx_strand_id
1 'polypeptide(L)'
;IAETRVATVLSRYYVVGKDADALVYYFGEDPYLYPFEKVAATLLKFVNLFKKAHEENVKQAFYRGPGAFGSSPPPPPPPPPSNRTKPT
;
A
#
# COMPACT_ATOMS: atom_id res chain seq x y z
N ILE A 1 25.67 12.26 -23.61
CA ILE A 1 24.18 12.37 -23.58
C ILE A 1 23.52 11.01 -23.34
N ALA A 2 23.82 9.96 -24.13
CA ALA A 2 23.22 8.63 -23.95
C ALA A 2 23.50 8.02 -22.56
N GLU A 3 24.76 7.99 -22.12
CA GLU A 3 25.17 7.47 -20.81
C GLU A 3 24.48 8.19 -19.65
N THR A 4 24.39 9.53 -19.72
CA THR A 4 23.70 10.34 -18.72
C THR A 4 22.23 9.96 -18.58
N ARG A 5 21.52 9.74 -19.71
CA ARG A 5 20.12 9.31 -19.69
C ARG A 5 19.97 7.91 -19.09
N VAL A 6 20.86 6.99 -19.44
CA VAL A 6 20.90 5.64 -18.88
C VAL A 6 21.10 5.70 -17.37
N ALA A 7 22.06 6.48 -16.88
CA ALA A 7 22.31 6.67 -15.46
C ALA A 7 21.08 7.23 -14.72
N THR A 8 20.40 8.23 -15.29
CA THR A 8 19.17 8.79 -14.71
C THR A 8 18.05 7.76 -14.61
N VAL A 9 17.83 6.98 -15.67
CA VAL A 9 16.79 5.93 -15.68
C VAL A 9 17.13 4.85 -14.66
N LEU A 10 18.37 4.35 -14.66
CA LEU A 10 18.84 3.35 -13.69
C LEU A 10 18.70 3.82 -12.25
N SER A 11 19.08 5.06 -11.95
CA SER A 11 18.93 5.64 -10.62
C SER A 11 17.47 5.63 -10.16
N ARG A 12 16.53 5.99 -11.04
CA ARG A 12 15.10 5.95 -10.71
C ARG A 12 14.60 4.52 -10.46
N TYR A 13 14.93 3.58 -11.33
CA TYR A 13 14.54 2.18 -11.14
C TYR A 13 15.14 1.57 -9.87
N TYR A 14 16.37 1.95 -9.53
CA TYR A 14 17.02 1.50 -8.30
C TYR A 14 16.29 1.98 -7.05
N VAL A 15 15.97 3.28 -6.97
CA VAL A 15 15.24 3.84 -5.82
C VAL A 15 13.84 3.22 -5.70
N VAL A 16 13.09 3.16 -6.79
CA VAL A 16 11.74 2.59 -6.80
C VAL A 16 11.73 1.10 -6.45
N GLY A 17 12.73 0.34 -6.91
CA GLY A 17 12.91 -1.07 -6.54
C GLY A 17 13.13 -1.22 -5.03
N LYS A 18 14.03 -0.41 -4.44
CA LYS A 18 14.26 -0.42 -2.99
C LYS A 18 13.03 -0.02 -2.17
N ASP A 19 12.26 0.94 -2.65
CA ASP A 19 11.02 1.35 -1.98
C ASP A 19 9.97 0.23 -2.01
N ALA A 20 9.89 -0.51 -3.13
CA ALA A 20 9.02 -1.68 -3.22
C ALA A 20 9.49 -2.82 -2.31
N ASP A 21 10.78 -3.11 -2.28
CA ASP A 21 11.36 -4.11 -1.38
C ASP A 21 11.08 -3.76 0.09
N ALA A 22 11.24 -2.49 0.47
CA ALA A 22 10.93 -2.01 1.82
C ALA A 22 9.46 -2.23 2.20
N LEU A 23 8.54 -2.06 1.25
CA LEU A 23 7.13 -2.36 1.46
C LEU A 23 6.88 -3.86 1.64
N VAL A 24 7.55 -4.70 0.86
CA VAL A 24 7.45 -6.16 1.01
C VAL A 24 7.97 -6.59 2.39
N TYR A 25 9.11 -6.05 2.83
CA TYR A 25 9.64 -6.26 4.17
C TYR A 25 8.70 -5.76 5.27
N TYR A 26 8.02 -4.63 5.07
CA TYR A 26 7.04 -4.10 6.03
C TYR A 26 5.91 -5.10 6.31
N PHE A 27 5.49 -5.86 5.30
CA PHE A 27 4.49 -6.92 5.45
C PHE A 27 5.07 -8.25 5.94
N GLY A 28 6.39 -8.33 6.22
CA GLY A 28 7.05 -9.54 6.68
C GLY A 28 7.28 -10.58 5.58
N GLU A 29 7.25 -10.16 4.32
CA GLU A 29 7.38 -11.02 3.16
C GLU A 29 8.82 -10.94 2.57
N ASP A 30 9.15 -11.85 1.65
CA ASP A 30 10.43 -11.88 0.95
C ASP A 30 10.37 -11.15 -0.41
N PRO A 31 11.12 -10.06 -0.65
CA PRO A 31 11.14 -9.34 -1.92
C PRO A 31 11.42 -10.20 -3.16
N TYR A 32 12.15 -11.31 -3.03
CA TYR A 32 12.39 -12.24 -4.14
C TYR A 32 11.10 -12.91 -4.65
N LEU A 33 10.05 -12.96 -3.81
CA LEU A 33 8.74 -13.53 -4.15
C LEU A 33 7.73 -12.48 -4.64
N TYR A 34 8.06 -11.20 -4.50
CA TYR A 34 7.18 -10.07 -4.80
C TYR A 34 7.90 -9.03 -5.65
N PRO A 35 8.06 -9.30 -6.98
CA PRO A 35 8.65 -8.33 -7.88
C PRO A 35 7.82 -7.04 -7.94
N PHE A 36 8.47 -5.95 -8.36
CA PHE A 36 7.88 -4.61 -8.41
C PHE A 36 6.49 -4.57 -9.05
N GLU A 37 6.29 -5.28 -10.17
CA GLU A 37 5.02 -5.31 -10.89
C GLU A 37 3.89 -5.91 -10.05
N LYS A 38 4.19 -6.95 -9.27
CA LYS A 38 3.22 -7.60 -8.37
C LYS A 38 2.85 -6.66 -7.22
N VAL A 39 3.83 -5.98 -6.65
CA VAL A 39 3.62 -4.96 -5.61
C VAL A 39 2.75 -3.82 -6.14
N ALA A 40 3.11 -3.26 -7.29
CA ALA A 40 2.37 -2.18 -7.94
C ALA A 40 0.94 -2.58 -8.30
N ALA A 41 0.73 -3.77 -8.88
CA ALA A 41 -0.60 -4.30 -9.20
C ALA A 41 -1.48 -4.47 -7.95
N THR A 42 -0.88 -4.93 -6.85
CA THR A 42 -1.57 -5.12 -5.58
C THR A 42 -2.03 -3.79 -5.00
N LEU A 43 -1.13 -2.80 -4.95
CA LEU A 43 -1.46 -1.43 -4.49
C LEU A 43 -2.54 -0.78 -5.37
N LEU A 44 -2.43 -0.92 -6.70
CA LEU A 44 -3.43 -0.38 -7.62
C LEU A 44 -4.81 -1.00 -7.38
N LYS A 45 -4.88 -2.32 -7.21
CA LYS A 45 -6.12 -3.03 -6.89
C LYS A 45 -6.71 -2.53 -5.57
N PHE A 46 -5.88 -2.40 -4.53
CA PHE A 46 -6.29 -1.88 -3.23
C PHE A 46 -6.89 -0.48 -3.34
N VAL A 47 -6.21 0.47 -3.99
CA VAL A 47 -6.69 1.85 -4.16
C VAL A 47 -8.02 1.88 -4.92
N ASN A 48 -8.16 1.09 -5.99
CA ASN A 48 -9.41 1.03 -6.75
C ASN A 48 -10.57 0.47 -5.93
N LEU A 49 -10.34 -0.59 -5.15
CA LEU A 49 -11.35 -1.15 -4.26
C LEU A 49 -11.70 -0.18 -3.13
N PHE A 50 -10.71 0.48 -2.54
CA PHE A 50 -10.90 1.43 -1.44
C PHE A 50 -11.74 2.63 -1.88
N LYS A 51 -11.48 3.18 -3.08
CA LYS A 51 -12.29 4.26 -3.67
C LYS A 51 -13.75 3.85 -3.85
N LYS A 52 -13.99 2.67 -4.43
CA LYS A 52 -15.35 2.13 -4.60
C LYS A 52 -16.08 1.95 -3.26
N ALA A 53 -15.41 1.33 -2.29
CA ALA A 53 -15.97 1.14 -0.96
C ALA A 53 -16.29 2.49 -0.27
N HIS A 54 -15.45 3.50 -0.46
CA HIS A 54 -15.72 4.84 0.07
C HIS A 54 -16.99 5.45 -0.53
N GLU A 55 -17.17 5.39 -1.85
CA GLU A 55 -18.38 5.87 -2.52
C GLU A 55 -19.64 5.14 -2.03
N GLU A 56 -19.57 3.81 -1.91
CA GLU A 56 -20.65 2.99 -1.38
C GLU A 56 -20.97 3.33 0.08
N ASN A 57 -19.95 3.54 0.92
CA ASN A 57 -20.13 3.92 2.32
C ASN A 57 -20.79 5.29 2.46
N VAL A 58 -20.41 6.28 1.63
CA VAL A 58 -21.05 7.60 1.62
C VAL A 58 -22.51 7.50 1.19
N LYS A 59 -22.80 6.72 0.14
CA LYS A 59 -24.17 6.47 -0.32
C LYS A 59 -25.00 5.80 0.78
N GLN A 60 -24.48 4.76 1.41
CA GLN A 60 -25.14 4.07 2.53
C GLN A 60 -25.39 5.02 3.69
N ALA A 61 -24.41 5.86 4.08
CA ALA A 61 -24.56 6.84 5.15
C ALA A 61 -25.68 7.86 4.85
N PHE A 62 -25.81 8.29 3.59
CA PHE A 62 -26.90 9.16 3.16
C PHE A 62 -28.28 8.50 3.33
N TYR A 63 -28.44 7.24 2.90
CA TYR A 63 -29.72 6.53 3.02
C TYR A 63 -30.05 6.06 4.45
N ARG A 64 -29.04 5.89 5.31
CA ARG A 64 -29.22 5.36 6.68
C ARG A 64 -29.78 6.38 7.69
N GLY A 65 -29.86 7.65 7.31
CA GLY A 65 -30.42 8.73 8.12
C GLY A 65 -29.49 9.20 9.26
N PRO A 66 -29.72 10.42 9.80
CA PRO A 66 -28.92 11.01 10.87
C PRO A 66 -29.22 10.31 12.20
N GLY A 67 -28.53 9.20 12.46
CA GLY A 67 -28.71 8.39 13.66
C GLY A 67 -27.87 7.11 13.70
N ALA A 68 -27.27 6.73 12.56
CA ALA A 68 -26.47 5.51 12.45
C ALA A 68 -24.96 5.70 12.65
N PHE A 69 -24.55 6.65 13.52
CA PHE A 69 -23.15 6.89 13.91
C PHE A 69 -22.47 5.73 14.69
N GLY A 70 -23.12 4.56 14.76
CA GLY A 70 -22.64 3.38 15.49
C GLY A 70 -21.82 2.37 14.68
N SER A 71 -21.57 2.58 13.38
CA SER A 71 -20.59 1.77 12.66
C SER A 71 -19.22 2.46 12.77
N SER A 72 -18.35 1.89 13.60
CA SER A 72 -16.95 2.30 13.71
C SER A 72 -16.35 2.59 12.33
N PRO A 73 -15.52 3.64 12.18
CA PRO A 73 -14.79 3.86 10.95
C PRO A 73 -14.07 2.56 10.55
N PRO A 74 -13.96 2.25 9.24
CA PRO A 74 -13.21 1.09 8.80
C PRO A 74 -11.83 1.12 9.46
N PRO A 75 -11.35 -0.03 9.98
CA PRO A 75 -10.12 -0.06 10.74
C PRO A 75 -8.99 0.58 9.93
N PRO A 76 -8.14 1.42 10.55
CA PRO A 76 -6.96 1.93 9.88
C PRO A 76 -6.13 0.75 9.34
N PRO A 77 -5.35 0.95 8.27
CA PRO A 77 -4.40 -0.07 7.82
C PRO A 77 -3.60 -0.59 9.02
N PRO A 78 -3.32 -1.91 9.09
CA PRO A 78 -2.68 -2.50 10.25
C PRO A 78 -1.38 -1.74 10.57
N PRO A 79 -1.12 -1.43 11.86
CA PRO A 79 0.11 -0.78 12.26
C PRO A 79 1.32 -1.64 11.84
N PRO A 80 2.52 -1.03 11.66
CA PRO A 80 3.72 -1.80 11.39
C PRO A 80 3.86 -2.94 12.38
N PRO A 81 4.34 -4.13 11.97
CA PRO A 81 4.74 -5.13 12.93
C PRO A 81 5.73 -4.47 13.89
N SER A 82 5.45 -4.53 15.21
CA SER A 82 6.42 -4.10 16.20
C SER A 82 7.71 -4.85 15.90
N ASN A 83 8.80 -4.13 15.65
CA ASN A 83 10.14 -4.69 15.67
C ASN A 83 10.34 -5.32 17.04
N ARG A 84 9.91 -6.56 17.20
CA ARG A 84 10.21 -7.41 18.34
C ARG A 84 11.65 -7.80 18.13
N THR A 85 12.55 -6.89 18.52
CA THR A 85 13.91 -7.27 18.87
C THR A 85 13.80 -8.51 19.74
N LYS A 86 14.22 -9.63 19.19
CA LYS A 86 14.36 -10.87 19.95
C LYS A 86 15.64 -10.67 20.78
N PRO A 87 15.59 -10.65 22.12
CA PRO A 87 16.80 -10.74 22.90
C PRO A 87 17.25 -12.20 22.88
N THR A 88 18.40 -12.48 22.28
CA THR A 88 19.35 -13.52 22.74
C THR A 88 20.67 -13.32 22.02
#